data_AF-A0A2K8KGS6-F1
#
_entry.id   AF-A0A2K8KGS6-F1
#
_cell.length_a   1.000
_cell.length_b   1.000
_cell.length_c   1.000
_cell.angle_alpha   90.00
_cell.angle_beta   90.00
_cell.angle_gamma   90.00
#
_symmetry.space_group_name_H-M   'P 1'
#
loop_
_entity.id
_entity.type
_entity.pdbx_description
1 polymer ?
#
loop_
_entity_poly.entity_id
_entity_poly.type
_entity_poly.pdbx_seq_one_letter_code
_entity_poly.pdbx_strand_id
1 'polypeptide(L)'
;MNELNYFARNYSEKAIKQIAVKYDTSIQVLNTIKENYKLRKSDVIYNISSFKEANLVKNQIKVEKINSILVQKKAELEFKLNDKQIKQTEFEKLFAAENTKFLNDYGSKITQLTDCSKKYSEKMDAVIASKQIKFKEMISKFNKKIENKIQVLESKKAKTIQEIIQNKQDYIHEHEQKLLLVKTEKLSKSKEYLALQTFESDYQANKFGDLTYNQEKPILEVNLKNRADKIDKITNLNLSKLSLKVATLNFYNEQKKIRTKTNALNLLNQSKLLIIILIIAIIAGFSNQYFFTERIWINLLTNNLDLLLVAFGMTLIILTGGIDLSVGSVLAFAGAVTVKLLTKNYNIYLSLMVGLGTAMVFGLFSGWLISYVKLQPFIVTLVLMLVLRGATSILLESKATALPKDTLQFLTQPFIGKMPWTFFIAITIYLVLFILMKWYKYGRHIYAVGGNIKASYLSGIKTKMVSTSVYVFSGALVFVGTIFYISKLNSIAPTSGNQLELDAIACIALGGTSLLGGKGGVTKTLMGWFVTCVLSTAMNMIGIDGFWQMIVKGAVILIAVLSDKKFDFISKTKNLFMHLAYRI
;
A
#
# COMPACT_ATOMS: atom_id res chain seq x y z
N MET A 1 -3.98 -29.88 -41.63
CA MET A 1 -4.86 -28.70 -41.51
C MET A 1 -5.34 -28.40 -40.08
N ASN A 2 -6.02 -29.31 -39.37
CA ASN A 2 -6.63 -29.02 -38.06
C ASN A 2 -5.63 -28.54 -36.98
N GLU A 3 -4.43 -29.11 -36.90
CA GLU A 3 -3.41 -28.65 -35.95
C GLU A 3 -2.81 -27.29 -36.32
N LEU A 4 -2.63 -27.00 -37.60
CA LEU A 4 -2.13 -25.70 -38.08
C LEU A 4 -3.14 -24.59 -37.75
N ASN A 5 -4.42 -24.86 -38.00
CA ASN A 5 -5.53 -23.96 -37.65
C ASN A 5 -5.66 -23.77 -36.13
N TYR A 6 -5.40 -24.82 -35.33
CA TYR A 6 -5.39 -24.75 -33.87
C TYR A 6 -4.24 -23.88 -33.32
N PHE A 7 -3.01 -24.11 -33.77
CA PHE A 7 -1.84 -23.33 -33.35
C PHE A 7 -1.90 -21.88 -33.84
N ALA A 8 -2.32 -21.66 -35.09
CA ALA A 8 -2.51 -20.33 -35.65
C ALA A 8 -3.65 -19.56 -34.96
N ARG A 9 -4.74 -20.22 -34.53
CA ARG A 9 -5.78 -19.61 -33.67
C ARG A 9 -5.19 -19.15 -32.34
N ASN A 10 -4.52 -20.04 -31.63
CA ASN A 10 -3.98 -19.78 -30.29
C ASN A 10 -2.91 -18.68 -30.26
N TYR A 11 -2.06 -18.58 -31.31
CA TYR A 11 -1.04 -17.53 -31.40
C TYR A 11 -1.66 -16.15 -31.72
N SER A 12 -2.57 -16.08 -32.70
CA SER A 12 -3.27 -14.83 -33.04
C SER A 12 -4.10 -14.32 -31.87
N GLU A 13 -4.74 -15.21 -31.11
CA GLU A 13 -5.46 -14.83 -29.90
C GLU A 13 -4.56 -14.21 -28.84
N LYS A 14 -3.33 -14.69 -28.68
CA LYS A 14 -2.37 -14.10 -27.73
C LYS A 14 -1.89 -12.72 -28.19
N ALA A 15 -1.59 -12.54 -29.46
CA ALA A 15 -1.19 -11.24 -30.01
C ALA A 15 -2.33 -10.21 -29.93
N ILE A 16 -3.55 -10.61 -30.30
CA ILE A 16 -4.76 -9.80 -30.16
C ILE A 16 -5.00 -9.44 -28.68
N LYS A 17 -4.86 -10.40 -27.76
CA LYS A 17 -4.97 -10.15 -26.31
C LYS A 17 -3.94 -9.15 -25.81
N GLN A 18 -2.69 -9.23 -26.25
CA GLN A 18 -1.64 -8.29 -25.81
C GLN A 18 -1.84 -6.87 -26.35
N ILE A 19 -2.23 -6.73 -27.61
CA ILE A 19 -2.57 -5.43 -28.21
C ILE A 19 -3.81 -4.84 -27.54
N ALA A 20 -4.82 -5.68 -27.26
CA ALA A 20 -5.99 -5.25 -26.51
C ALA A 20 -5.60 -4.73 -25.13
N VAL A 21 -4.78 -5.46 -24.38
CA VAL A 21 -4.26 -5.04 -23.06
C VAL A 21 -3.52 -3.70 -23.15
N LYS A 22 -2.71 -3.44 -24.19
CA LYS A 22 -2.00 -2.17 -24.37
C LYS A 22 -2.96 -0.97 -24.54
N TYR A 23 -3.97 -1.12 -25.39
CA TYR A 23 -4.98 -0.07 -25.60
C TYR A 23 -5.87 0.09 -24.37
N ASP A 24 -6.28 -1.00 -23.72
CA ASP A 24 -7.10 -0.99 -22.50
C ASP A 24 -6.38 -0.32 -21.34
N THR A 25 -5.07 -0.57 -21.20
CA THR A 25 -4.23 0.13 -20.21
C THR A 25 -4.19 1.64 -20.50
N SER A 26 -4.09 2.04 -21.77
CA SER A 26 -4.07 3.46 -22.16
C SER A 26 -5.41 4.14 -21.89
N ILE A 27 -6.52 3.45 -22.15
CA ILE A 27 -7.88 3.91 -21.83
C ILE A 27 -8.05 4.02 -20.31
N GLN A 28 -7.56 3.05 -19.54
CA GLN A 28 -7.59 3.06 -18.08
C GLN A 28 -6.81 4.26 -17.50
N VAL A 29 -5.66 4.60 -18.08
CA VAL A 29 -4.89 5.80 -17.72
C VAL A 29 -5.71 7.07 -17.99
N LEU A 30 -6.37 7.18 -19.14
CA LEU A 30 -7.24 8.32 -19.45
C LEU A 30 -8.44 8.45 -18.49
N ASN A 31 -9.08 7.32 -18.14
CA ASN A 31 -10.13 7.29 -17.13
C ASN A 31 -9.62 7.71 -15.74
N THR A 32 -8.41 7.29 -15.38
CA THR A 32 -7.76 7.71 -14.13
C THR A 32 -7.46 9.22 -14.13
N ILE A 33 -7.00 9.78 -15.26
CA ILE A 33 -6.79 11.23 -15.42
C ILE A 33 -8.12 11.99 -15.28
N LYS A 34 -9.21 11.47 -15.87
CA LYS A 34 -10.57 12.02 -15.76
C LYS A 34 -11.02 12.10 -14.30
N GLU A 35 -10.92 11.00 -13.56
CA GLU A 35 -11.29 10.98 -12.12
C GLU A 35 -10.37 11.88 -11.27
N ASN A 36 -9.07 11.85 -11.50
CA ASN A 36 -8.13 12.72 -10.77
C ASN A 36 -8.42 14.21 -11.01
N TYR A 37 -8.83 14.59 -12.23
CA TYR A 37 -9.20 15.97 -12.52
C TYR A 37 -10.44 16.40 -11.72
N LYS A 38 -11.46 15.53 -11.66
CA LYS A 38 -12.68 15.74 -10.87
C LYS A 38 -12.37 15.88 -9.38
N LEU A 39 -11.56 14.96 -8.84
CA LEU A 39 -11.12 14.99 -7.43
C LEU A 39 -10.39 16.29 -7.10
N ARG A 40 -9.43 16.72 -7.92
CA ARG A 40 -8.70 17.99 -7.71
C ARG A 40 -9.60 19.21 -7.63
N LYS A 41 -10.71 19.25 -8.39
CA LYS A 41 -11.68 20.35 -8.30
C LYS A 41 -12.53 20.25 -7.02
N SER A 42 -12.90 19.05 -6.62
CA SER A 42 -13.58 18.79 -5.36
C SER A 42 -12.73 19.19 -4.15
N ASP A 43 -11.43 18.90 -4.17
CA ASP A 43 -10.49 19.25 -3.10
C ASP A 43 -10.38 20.76 -2.88
N VAL A 44 -10.46 21.56 -3.95
CA VAL A 44 -10.45 23.02 -3.83
C VAL A 44 -11.71 23.52 -3.12
N ILE A 45 -12.87 22.93 -3.40
CA ILE A 45 -14.12 23.26 -2.67
C ILE A 45 -14.01 22.85 -1.21
N TYR A 46 -13.47 21.66 -0.94
CA TYR A 46 -13.25 21.17 0.40
C TYR A 46 -12.32 22.10 1.20
N ASN A 47 -11.19 22.52 0.61
CA ASN A 47 -10.24 23.41 1.29
C ASN A 47 -10.85 24.78 1.63
N ILE A 48 -11.66 25.34 0.73
CA ILE A 48 -12.37 26.60 1.00
C ILE A 48 -13.38 26.41 2.14
N SER A 49 -14.11 25.29 2.13
CA SER A 49 -15.09 24.95 3.18
C SER A 49 -14.42 24.74 4.54
N SER A 50 -13.29 24.04 4.58
CA SER A 50 -12.50 23.84 5.79
C SER A 50 -11.90 25.15 6.31
N PHE A 51 -11.42 26.04 5.44
CA PHE A 51 -10.94 27.36 5.83
C PHE A 51 -12.06 28.24 6.39
N LYS A 52 -13.27 28.15 5.82
CA LYS A 52 -14.47 28.80 6.35
C LYS A 52 -14.75 28.31 7.77
N GLU A 53 -14.83 26.99 7.97
CA GLU A 53 -15.08 26.38 9.29
C GLU A 53 -14.04 26.76 10.33
N ALA A 54 -12.75 26.72 9.99
CA ALA A 54 -11.67 27.10 10.91
C ALA A 54 -11.79 28.55 11.42
N ASN A 55 -12.20 29.48 10.55
CA ASN A 55 -12.42 30.88 10.94
C ASN A 55 -13.68 31.06 11.79
N LEU A 56 -14.76 30.32 11.50
CA LEU A 56 -15.97 30.33 12.33
C LEU A 56 -15.68 29.80 13.74
N VAL A 57 -14.95 28.70 13.85
CA VAL A 57 -14.51 28.12 15.13
C VAL A 57 -13.65 29.11 15.92
N LYS A 58 -12.74 29.85 15.27
CA LYS A 58 -11.91 30.86 15.94
C LYS A 58 -12.75 31.96 16.60
N ASN A 59 -13.83 32.40 15.96
CA ASN A 59 -14.75 33.37 16.55
C ASN A 59 -15.62 32.76 17.64
N GLN A 60 -16.08 31.51 17.46
CA GLN A 60 -16.82 30.78 18.48
C GLN A 60 -16.00 30.60 19.77
N ILE A 61 -14.73 30.23 19.66
CA ILE A 61 -13.82 30.12 20.82
C ILE A 61 -13.69 31.46 21.56
N LYS A 62 -13.69 32.60 20.85
CA LYS A 62 -13.67 33.92 21.51
C LYS A 62 -14.95 34.17 22.30
N VAL A 63 -16.11 33.79 21.75
CA VAL A 63 -17.40 33.91 22.44
C VAL A 63 -17.44 32.98 23.65
N GLU A 64 -16.99 31.73 23.51
CA GLU A 64 -16.92 30.76 24.62
C GLU A 64 -15.99 31.23 25.75
N LYS A 65 -14.83 31.81 25.42
CA LYS A 65 -13.94 32.42 26.42
C LYS A 65 -14.58 33.58 27.17
N ILE A 66 -15.41 34.38 26.50
CA ILE A 66 -16.15 35.45 27.16
C ILE A 66 -17.22 34.83 28.08
N ASN A 67 -18.01 33.87 27.57
CA ASN A 67 -19.04 33.19 28.36
C ASN A 67 -18.46 32.41 29.57
N SER A 68 -17.22 31.91 29.48
CA SER A 68 -16.58 31.23 30.61
C SER A 68 -16.38 32.13 31.83
N ILE A 69 -16.31 33.47 31.66
CA ILE A 69 -16.20 34.41 32.78
C ILE A 69 -17.46 34.34 33.65
N LEU A 70 -18.64 34.36 33.03
CA LEU A 70 -19.92 34.25 33.74
C LEU A 70 -20.08 32.87 34.39
N VAL A 71 -19.64 31.81 33.71
CA VAL A 71 -19.66 30.43 34.24
C VAL A 71 -18.75 30.30 35.47
N GLN A 72 -17.55 30.89 35.44
CA GLN A 72 -16.63 30.90 36.59
C GLN A 72 -17.25 31.66 37.77
N LYS A 73 -17.86 32.83 37.53
CA LYS A 73 -18.55 33.60 38.57
C LYS A 73 -19.71 32.82 39.18
N LYS A 74 -20.48 32.10 38.36
CA LYS A 74 -21.53 31.20 38.86
C LYS A 74 -20.95 30.11 39.76
N ALA A 75 -19.88 29.45 39.34
CA ALA A 75 -19.23 28.40 40.11
C ALA A 75 -18.65 28.90 41.45
N GLU A 76 -18.05 30.10 41.46
CA GLU A 76 -17.60 30.76 42.70
C GLU A 76 -18.76 30.99 43.69
N LEU A 77 -19.92 31.42 43.19
CA LEU A 77 -21.10 31.62 44.02
C LEU A 77 -21.73 30.29 44.47
N GLU A 78 -21.76 29.28 43.60
CA GLU A 78 -22.23 27.92 43.95
C GLU A 78 -21.34 27.28 45.02
N PHE A 79 -20.03 27.51 44.99
CA PHE A 79 -19.12 27.05 46.03
C PHE A 79 -19.44 27.68 47.40
N LYS A 80 -19.67 29.00 47.44
CA LYS A 80 -20.07 29.72 48.67
C LYS A 80 -21.42 29.24 49.20
N LEU A 81 -22.36 28.92 48.31
CA LEU A 81 -23.65 28.35 48.68
C LEU A 81 -23.49 26.96 49.32
N ASN A 82 -22.66 26.10 48.71
CA ASN A 82 -22.41 24.74 49.21
C ASN A 82 -21.67 24.72 50.56
N ASP A 83 -20.77 25.68 50.79
CA ASP A 83 -20.08 25.88 52.07
C ASP A 83 -20.94 26.60 53.12
N LYS A 84 -22.24 26.81 52.83
CA LYS A 84 -23.22 27.51 53.68
C LYS A 84 -22.84 28.95 54.05
N GLN A 85 -21.94 29.58 53.30
CA GLN A 85 -21.55 30.98 53.50
C GLN A 85 -22.63 31.97 53.08
N ILE A 86 -23.48 31.59 52.12
CA ILE A 86 -24.61 32.38 51.62
C ILE A 86 -25.88 31.52 51.55
N LYS A 87 -27.06 32.16 51.66
CA LYS A 87 -28.36 31.47 51.47
C LYS A 87 -28.74 31.39 49.99
N GLN A 88 -29.62 30.46 49.62
CA GLN A 88 -30.13 30.29 48.25
C GLN A 88 -30.72 31.59 47.67
N THR A 89 -31.48 32.34 48.47
CA THR A 89 -32.09 33.62 48.06
C THR A 89 -31.07 34.72 47.82
N GLU A 90 -29.92 34.64 48.48
CA GLU A 90 -28.80 35.59 48.34
C GLU A 90 -27.96 35.24 47.11
N PHE A 91 -27.73 33.95 46.86
CA PHE A 91 -27.12 33.45 45.63
C PHE A 91 -27.84 33.97 44.37
N GLU A 92 -29.17 33.85 44.32
CA GLU A 92 -29.97 34.28 43.17
C GLU A 92 -29.84 35.77 42.89
N LYS A 93 -29.85 36.61 43.94
CA LYS A 93 -29.67 38.06 43.81
C LYS A 93 -28.28 38.43 43.30
N LEU A 94 -27.23 37.83 43.90
CA LEU A 94 -25.85 38.11 43.53
C LEU A 94 -25.54 37.64 42.11
N PHE A 95 -26.01 36.45 41.72
CA PHE A 95 -25.82 35.94 40.37
C PHE A 95 -26.59 36.76 39.34
N ALA A 96 -27.81 37.22 39.65
CA ALA A 96 -28.57 38.11 38.78
C ALA A 96 -27.82 39.43 38.53
N ALA A 97 -27.25 40.04 39.58
CA ALA A 97 -26.45 41.26 39.46
C ALA A 97 -25.19 41.06 38.61
N GLU A 98 -24.46 39.94 38.80
CA GLU A 98 -23.28 39.59 37.99
C GLU A 98 -23.65 39.32 36.53
N ASN A 99 -24.79 38.68 36.26
CA ASN A 99 -25.28 38.45 34.91
C ASN A 99 -25.64 39.77 34.21
N THR A 100 -26.30 40.71 34.90
CA THR A 100 -26.59 42.05 34.34
C THR A 100 -25.30 42.81 34.02
N LYS A 101 -24.30 42.76 34.91
CA LYS A 101 -23.00 43.37 34.70
C LYS A 101 -22.27 42.75 33.49
N PHE A 102 -22.26 41.42 33.40
CA PHE A 102 -21.68 40.70 32.27
C PHE A 102 -22.32 41.09 30.93
N LEU A 103 -23.65 41.21 30.88
CA LEU A 103 -24.36 41.61 29.67
C LEU A 103 -24.02 43.06 29.25
N ASN A 104 -23.84 43.98 30.20
CA ASN A 104 -23.43 45.35 29.91
C ASN A 104 -21.98 45.41 29.39
N ASP A 105 -21.07 44.64 29.98
CA ASP A 105 -19.64 44.68 29.64
C ASP A 105 -19.33 43.93 28.32
N TYR A 106 -20.07 42.85 28.02
CA TYR A 106 -19.71 41.92 26.95
C TYR A 106 -20.82 41.63 25.93
N GLY A 107 -22.08 41.98 26.19
CA GLY A 107 -23.22 41.64 25.32
C GLY A 107 -23.09 42.20 23.90
N SER A 108 -22.65 43.46 23.76
CA SER A 108 -22.41 44.10 22.46
C SER A 108 -21.30 43.39 21.66
N LYS A 109 -20.22 42.99 22.34
CA LYS A 109 -19.08 42.29 21.75
C LYS A 109 -19.43 40.87 21.29
N ILE A 110 -20.23 40.14 22.07
CA ILE A 110 -20.74 38.82 21.68
C ILE A 110 -21.62 38.94 20.44
N THR A 111 -22.52 39.92 20.42
CA THR A 111 -23.41 40.18 19.27
C THR A 111 -22.60 40.52 18.02
N GLN A 112 -21.63 41.42 18.13
CA GLN A 112 -20.75 41.80 17.01
C GLN A 112 -19.95 40.62 16.45
N LEU A 113 -19.39 39.76 17.30
CA LEU A 113 -18.65 38.56 16.88
C LEU A 113 -19.57 37.54 16.18
N THR A 114 -20.79 37.40 16.67
CA THR A 114 -21.81 36.49 16.10
C THR A 114 -22.26 36.98 14.72
N ASP A 115 -22.58 38.28 14.59
CA ASP A 115 -22.99 38.89 13.33
C ASP A 115 -21.87 38.88 12.28
N CYS A 116 -20.63 39.16 12.69
CA CYS A 116 -19.47 39.08 11.81
C CYS A 116 -19.26 37.65 11.29
N SER A 117 -19.45 36.64 12.14
CA SER A 117 -19.35 35.22 11.77
C SER A 117 -20.47 34.82 10.80
N LYS A 118 -21.70 35.31 11.01
CA LYS A 118 -22.83 35.08 10.11
C LYS A 118 -22.58 35.67 8.72
N LYS A 119 -22.22 36.96 8.64
CA LYS A 119 -21.90 37.65 7.36
C LYS A 119 -20.74 36.97 6.62
N TYR A 120 -19.70 36.55 7.36
CA TYR A 120 -18.58 35.81 6.79
C TYR A 120 -19.01 34.45 6.23
N SER A 121 -19.87 33.72 6.95
CA SER A 121 -20.41 32.44 6.49
C SER A 121 -21.16 32.61 5.17
N GLU A 122 -22.11 33.54 5.11
CA GLU A 122 -22.91 33.83 3.91
C GLU A 122 -22.03 34.18 2.70
N LYS A 123 -21.02 35.03 2.90
CA LYS A 123 -20.06 35.40 1.86
C LYS A 123 -19.27 34.18 1.35
N MET A 124 -18.82 33.31 2.25
CA MET A 124 -18.07 32.12 1.85
C MET A 124 -18.95 31.07 1.18
N ASP A 125 -20.21 30.93 1.59
CA ASP A 125 -21.18 30.05 0.92
C ASP A 125 -21.43 30.48 -0.53
N ALA A 126 -21.56 31.79 -0.79
CA ALA A 126 -21.65 32.31 -2.14
C ALA A 126 -20.39 32.01 -2.99
N VAL A 127 -19.20 32.13 -2.39
CA VAL A 127 -17.93 31.77 -3.06
C VAL A 127 -17.88 30.28 -3.39
N ILE A 128 -18.29 29.41 -2.46
CA ILE A 128 -18.33 27.96 -2.66
C ILE A 128 -19.31 27.61 -3.78
N ALA A 129 -20.53 28.14 -3.76
CA ALA A 129 -21.55 27.90 -4.78
C ALA A 129 -21.07 28.33 -6.18
N SER A 130 -20.51 29.54 -6.31
CA SER A 130 -19.98 30.03 -7.60
C SER A 130 -18.84 29.15 -8.14
N LYS A 131 -17.94 28.68 -7.25
CA LYS A 131 -16.86 27.76 -7.65
C LYS A 131 -17.38 26.38 -8.04
N GLN A 132 -18.38 25.85 -7.35
CA GLN A 132 -18.99 24.56 -7.69
C GLN A 132 -19.58 24.59 -9.11
N ILE A 133 -20.32 25.65 -9.46
CA ILE A 133 -20.89 25.83 -10.80
C ILE A 133 -19.77 25.86 -11.85
N LYS A 134 -18.78 26.75 -11.67
CA LYS A 134 -17.65 26.89 -12.59
C LYS A 134 -16.85 25.60 -12.75
N PHE A 135 -16.68 24.84 -11.68
CA PHE A 135 -15.94 23.58 -11.71
C PHE A 135 -16.73 22.47 -12.40
N LYS A 136 -18.05 22.41 -12.21
CA LYS A 136 -18.94 21.50 -12.91
C LYS A 136 -18.85 21.69 -14.43
N GLU A 137 -18.84 22.93 -14.90
CA GLU A 137 -18.64 23.26 -16.32
C GLU A 137 -17.27 22.83 -16.85
N MET A 138 -16.19 23.12 -16.12
CA MET A 138 -14.83 22.72 -16.52
C MET A 138 -14.68 21.19 -16.56
N ILE A 139 -15.25 20.47 -15.59
CA ILE A 139 -15.26 19.01 -15.56
C ILE A 139 -16.01 18.49 -16.78
N SER A 140 -17.18 19.04 -17.11
CA SER A 140 -17.94 18.66 -18.30
C SER A 140 -17.13 18.82 -19.60
N LYS A 141 -16.50 19.99 -19.80
CA LYS A 141 -15.63 20.26 -20.96
C LYS A 141 -14.42 19.30 -21.02
N PHE A 142 -13.80 19.03 -19.87
CA PHE A 142 -12.66 18.11 -19.79
C PHE A 142 -13.06 16.66 -20.07
N ASN A 143 -14.19 16.21 -19.52
CA ASN A 143 -14.74 14.88 -19.75
C ASN A 143 -15.00 14.64 -21.24
N LYS A 144 -15.64 15.59 -21.92
CA LYS A 144 -15.88 15.51 -23.37
C LYS A 144 -14.58 15.37 -24.16
N LYS A 145 -13.52 16.11 -23.78
CA LYS A 145 -12.20 16.02 -24.43
C LYS A 145 -11.53 14.66 -24.23
N ILE A 146 -11.66 14.07 -23.04
CA ILE A 146 -11.08 12.75 -22.72
C ILE A 146 -11.88 11.64 -23.40
N GLU A 147 -13.22 11.72 -23.40
CA GLU A 147 -14.10 10.76 -24.07
C GLU A 147 -13.81 10.70 -25.58
N ASN A 148 -13.63 11.85 -26.24
CA ASN A 148 -13.21 11.87 -27.65
C ASN A 148 -11.85 11.16 -27.86
N LYS A 149 -10.89 11.30 -26.93
CA LYS A 149 -9.60 10.60 -27.02
C LYS A 149 -9.74 9.10 -26.81
N ILE A 150 -10.61 8.67 -25.90
CA ILE A 150 -10.92 7.25 -25.68
C ILE A 150 -11.53 6.66 -26.94
N GLN A 151 -12.52 7.33 -27.54
CA GLN A 151 -13.16 6.88 -28.78
C GLN A 151 -12.16 6.71 -29.93
N VAL A 152 -11.19 7.61 -30.07
CA VAL A 152 -10.09 7.49 -31.05
C VAL A 152 -9.16 6.31 -30.75
N LEU A 153 -8.90 6.00 -29.48
CA LEU A 153 -8.10 4.82 -29.11
C LEU A 153 -8.86 3.52 -29.34
N GLU A 154 -10.16 3.49 -29.08
CA GLU A 154 -11.02 2.34 -29.36
C GLU A 154 -11.12 2.06 -30.86
N SER A 155 -11.26 3.09 -31.69
CA SER A 155 -11.25 2.93 -33.15
C SER A 155 -9.90 2.44 -33.67
N LYS A 156 -8.77 2.96 -33.14
CA LYS A 156 -7.43 2.45 -33.46
C LYS A 156 -7.24 1.00 -33.03
N LYS A 157 -7.69 0.63 -31.82
CA LYS A 157 -7.67 -0.74 -31.32
C LYS A 157 -8.39 -1.68 -32.29
N ALA A 158 -9.62 -1.32 -32.69
CA ALA A 158 -10.42 -2.11 -33.62
C ALA A 158 -9.72 -2.27 -34.98
N LYS A 159 -9.21 -1.18 -35.56
CA LYS A 159 -8.50 -1.20 -36.84
C LYS A 159 -7.24 -2.08 -36.82
N THR A 160 -6.39 -1.93 -35.80
CA THR A 160 -5.17 -2.76 -35.67
C THR A 160 -5.51 -4.25 -35.49
N ILE A 161 -6.56 -4.57 -34.76
CA ILE A 161 -7.02 -5.97 -34.61
C ILE A 161 -7.52 -6.52 -35.96
N GLN A 162 -8.29 -5.73 -36.72
CA GLN A 162 -8.74 -6.11 -38.06
C GLN A 162 -7.58 -6.34 -39.03
N GLU A 163 -6.57 -5.45 -39.07
CA GLU A 163 -5.39 -5.60 -39.93
C GLU A 163 -4.62 -6.92 -39.63
N ILE A 164 -4.51 -7.30 -38.36
CA ILE A 164 -3.85 -8.56 -37.96
C ILE A 164 -4.67 -9.79 -38.40
N ILE A 165 -6.00 -9.71 -38.32
CA ILE A 165 -6.89 -10.76 -38.79
C ILE A 165 -6.76 -10.90 -40.32
N GLN A 166 -6.75 -9.78 -41.05
CA GLN A 166 -6.67 -9.75 -42.50
C GLN A 166 -5.33 -10.30 -43.01
N ASN A 167 -4.20 -9.79 -42.52
CA ASN A 167 -2.87 -10.27 -42.90
C ASN A 167 -2.68 -11.77 -42.64
N LYS A 168 -3.36 -12.31 -41.62
CA LYS A 168 -3.37 -13.74 -41.33
C LYS A 168 -4.17 -14.53 -42.35
N GLN A 169 -5.35 -14.05 -42.76
CA GLN A 169 -6.14 -14.68 -43.80
C GLN A 169 -5.37 -14.74 -45.12
N ASP A 170 -4.69 -13.64 -45.47
CA ASP A 170 -3.89 -13.55 -46.69
C ASP A 170 -2.70 -14.53 -46.65
N TYR A 171 -1.98 -14.61 -45.53
CA TYR A 171 -0.86 -15.55 -45.36
C TYR A 171 -1.28 -17.02 -45.43
N ILE A 172 -2.42 -17.37 -44.81
CA ILE A 172 -2.98 -18.72 -44.90
C ILE A 172 -3.34 -19.04 -46.35
N HIS A 173 -4.01 -18.12 -47.03
CA HIS A 173 -4.41 -18.31 -48.42
C HIS A 173 -3.21 -18.50 -49.36
N GLU A 174 -2.16 -17.67 -49.22
CA GLU A 174 -0.93 -17.79 -50.01
C GLU A 174 -0.23 -19.14 -49.79
N HIS A 175 -0.18 -19.61 -48.53
CA HIS A 175 0.39 -20.92 -48.22
C HIS A 175 -0.47 -22.09 -48.69
N GLU A 176 -1.80 -21.97 -48.65
CA GLU A 176 -2.71 -22.96 -49.23
C GLU A 176 -2.49 -23.10 -50.74
N GLN A 177 -2.35 -21.97 -51.45
CA GLN A 177 -2.06 -21.99 -52.89
C GLN A 177 -0.71 -22.64 -53.20
N LYS A 178 0.36 -22.29 -52.47
CA LYS A 178 1.68 -22.92 -52.63
C LYS A 178 1.64 -24.42 -52.37
N LEU A 179 0.87 -24.84 -51.36
CA LEU A 179 0.73 -26.26 -51.04
C LEU A 179 -0.04 -27.02 -52.13
N LEU A 180 -1.11 -26.43 -52.65
CA LEU A 180 -1.88 -26.99 -53.76
C LEU A 180 -0.98 -27.22 -54.98
N LEU A 181 -0.11 -26.24 -55.27
CA LEU A 181 0.84 -26.29 -56.38
C LEU A 181 1.88 -27.42 -56.22
N VAL A 182 2.41 -27.61 -55.01
CA VAL A 182 3.33 -28.72 -54.70
C VAL A 182 2.63 -30.08 -54.76
N LYS A 183 1.36 -30.15 -54.35
CA LYS A 183 0.56 -31.38 -54.42
C LYS A 183 0.28 -31.77 -55.88
N THR A 184 -0.18 -30.82 -56.70
CA THR A 184 -0.45 -31.07 -58.12
C THR A 184 0.82 -31.47 -58.87
N GLU A 185 1.95 -30.83 -58.58
CA GLU A 185 3.23 -31.19 -59.20
C GLU A 185 3.73 -32.59 -58.80
N LYS A 186 3.57 -32.99 -57.54
CA LYS A 186 3.95 -34.34 -57.09
C LYS A 186 3.00 -35.42 -57.60
N LEU A 187 1.72 -35.09 -57.78
CA LEU A 187 0.74 -36.02 -58.29
C LEU A 187 0.90 -36.22 -59.80
N SER A 188 1.15 -35.15 -60.57
CA SER A 188 1.35 -35.23 -62.02
C SER A 188 2.61 -36.01 -62.42
N LYS A 189 3.64 -36.01 -61.57
CA LYS A 189 4.87 -36.81 -61.74
C LYS A 189 4.76 -38.24 -61.20
N SER A 190 3.62 -38.63 -60.64
CA SER A 190 3.44 -39.97 -60.07
C SER A 190 3.28 -41.04 -61.16
N LYS A 191 3.75 -42.25 -60.88
CA LYS A 191 3.64 -43.38 -61.81
C LYS A 191 2.18 -43.71 -62.09
N GLU A 192 1.33 -43.58 -61.07
CA GLU A 192 -0.10 -43.84 -61.12
C GLU A 192 -0.84 -42.85 -62.02
N TYR A 193 -0.44 -41.57 -62.01
CA TYR A 193 -1.00 -40.55 -62.91
C TYR A 193 -0.56 -40.77 -64.35
N LEU A 194 0.73 -41.01 -64.57
CA LEU A 194 1.27 -41.28 -65.90
C LEU A 194 0.67 -42.55 -66.50
N ALA A 195 0.52 -43.62 -65.72
CA ALA A 195 -0.10 -44.88 -66.14
C ALA A 195 -1.55 -44.69 -66.59
N LEU A 196 -2.36 -43.94 -65.82
CA LEU A 196 -3.73 -43.60 -66.21
C LEU A 196 -3.77 -42.77 -67.50
N GLN A 197 -2.85 -41.82 -67.67
CA GLN A 197 -2.78 -40.97 -68.85
C GLN A 197 -2.39 -41.76 -70.11
N THR A 198 -1.41 -42.67 -70.01
CA THR A 198 -1.07 -43.61 -71.10
C THR A 198 -2.22 -44.56 -71.41
N PHE A 199 -2.93 -45.07 -70.39
CA PHE A 199 -4.07 -45.96 -70.58
C PHE A 199 -5.22 -45.26 -71.33
N GLU A 200 -5.53 -44.02 -70.96
CA GLU A 200 -6.52 -43.20 -71.69
C GLU A 200 -6.07 -42.91 -73.13
N SER A 201 -4.78 -42.61 -73.34
CA SER A 201 -4.24 -42.40 -74.69
C SER A 201 -4.30 -43.66 -75.56
N ASP A 202 -4.02 -44.84 -74.99
CA ASP A 202 -4.03 -46.11 -75.69
C ASP A 202 -5.45 -46.56 -76.07
N TYR A 203 -6.44 -46.25 -75.22
CA TYR A 203 -7.86 -46.40 -75.54
C TYR A 203 -8.28 -45.50 -76.71
N GLN A 204 -7.90 -44.21 -76.69
CA GLN A 204 -8.19 -43.27 -77.78
C GLN A 204 -7.50 -43.66 -79.10
N ALA A 205 -6.36 -44.35 -79.02
CA ALA A 205 -5.66 -44.93 -80.18
C ALA A 205 -6.23 -46.29 -80.62
N ASN A 206 -7.36 -46.74 -80.07
CA ASN A 206 -8.04 -48.01 -80.35
C ASN A 206 -7.17 -49.26 -80.14
N LYS A 207 -6.22 -49.24 -79.19
CA LYS A 207 -5.35 -50.39 -78.91
C LYS A 207 -6.06 -51.53 -78.16
N PHE A 208 -7.19 -51.25 -77.52
CA PHE A 208 -8.05 -52.22 -76.82
C PHE A 208 -9.51 -51.72 -76.78
N GLY A 209 -10.45 -52.64 -76.53
CA GLY A 209 -11.90 -52.35 -76.58
C GLY A 209 -12.54 -51.92 -75.26
N ASP A 210 -13.81 -51.51 -75.33
CA ASP A 210 -14.59 -50.93 -74.22
C ASP A 210 -14.68 -51.84 -72.97
N LEU A 211 -14.67 -53.16 -73.16
CA LEU A 211 -14.71 -54.13 -72.08
C LEU A 211 -13.48 -54.01 -71.17
N THR A 212 -12.29 -53.95 -71.75
CA THR A 212 -11.01 -53.77 -71.03
C THR A 212 -10.94 -52.38 -70.39
N TYR A 213 -11.40 -51.35 -71.10
CA TYR A 213 -11.44 -49.98 -70.59
C TYR A 213 -12.29 -49.87 -69.30
N ASN A 214 -13.49 -50.44 -69.31
CA ASN A 214 -14.42 -50.36 -68.19
C ASN A 214 -13.99 -51.21 -66.98
N GLN A 215 -13.14 -52.23 -67.18
CA GLN A 215 -12.61 -53.07 -66.10
C GLN A 215 -11.35 -52.46 -65.45
N GLU A 216 -10.41 -51.92 -66.25
CA GLU A 216 -9.11 -51.48 -65.74
C GLU A 216 -9.09 -50.00 -65.31
N LYS A 217 -9.89 -49.13 -65.95
CA LYS A 217 -9.96 -47.71 -65.59
C LYS A 217 -10.29 -47.47 -64.11
N PRO A 218 -11.32 -48.12 -63.52
CA PRO A 218 -11.66 -47.90 -62.11
C PRO A 218 -10.51 -48.28 -61.16
N ILE A 219 -9.74 -49.32 -61.52
CA ILE A 219 -8.60 -49.80 -60.71
C ILE A 219 -7.47 -48.76 -60.73
N LEU A 220 -7.15 -48.20 -61.89
CA LEU A 220 -6.14 -47.16 -62.04
C LEU A 220 -6.56 -45.85 -61.35
N GLU A 221 -7.84 -45.47 -61.42
CA GLU A 221 -8.38 -44.32 -60.70
C GLU A 221 -8.30 -44.48 -59.17
N VAL A 222 -8.59 -45.67 -58.64
CA VAL A 222 -8.45 -45.97 -57.21
C VAL A 222 -6.98 -45.90 -56.77
N ASN A 223 -6.05 -46.39 -57.61
CA ASN A 223 -4.62 -46.31 -57.32
C ASN A 223 -4.11 -44.86 -57.31
N LEU A 224 -4.55 -44.04 -58.26
CA LEU A 224 -4.24 -42.61 -58.29
C LEU A 224 -4.80 -41.89 -57.07
N LYS A 225 -6.04 -42.21 -56.67
CA LYS A 225 -6.68 -41.66 -55.46
C LYS A 225 -5.90 -42.02 -54.19
N ASN A 226 -5.52 -43.28 -54.03
CA ASN A 226 -4.68 -43.74 -52.90
C ASN A 226 -3.32 -43.02 -52.86
N ARG A 227 -2.74 -42.73 -54.04
CA ARG A 227 -1.49 -41.97 -54.15
C ARG A 227 -1.69 -40.51 -53.75
N ALA A 228 -2.77 -39.87 -54.19
CA ALA A 228 -3.15 -38.52 -53.78
C ALA A 228 -3.33 -38.44 -52.26
N ASP A 229 -4.03 -39.38 -51.64
CA ASP A 229 -4.24 -39.44 -50.19
C ASP A 229 -2.92 -39.58 -49.41
N LYS A 230 -1.97 -40.38 -49.90
CA LYS A 230 -0.61 -40.48 -49.31
C LYS A 230 0.17 -39.16 -49.41
N ILE A 231 0.13 -38.49 -50.56
CA ILE A 231 0.80 -37.19 -50.77
C ILE A 231 0.18 -36.14 -49.83
N ASP A 232 -1.14 -36.16 -49.68
CA ASP A 232 -1.88 -35.29 -48.77
C ASP A 232 -1.51 -35.51 -47.31
N LYS A 233 -1.34 -36.76 -46.89
CA LYS A 233 -0.94 -37.10 -45.52
C LYS A 233 0.47 -36.59 -45.18
N ILE A 234 1.43 -36.77 -46.10
CA ILE A 234 2.84 -36.35 -45.90
C ILE A 234 2.99 -34.82 -45.93
N THR A 235 2.32 -34.14 -46.87
CA THR A 235 2.39 -32.68 -46.98
C THR A 235 1.76 -31.97 -45.78
N ASN A 236 0.66 -32.49 -45.25
CA ASN A 236 0.04 -31.99 -44.02
C ASN A 236 0.92 -32.13 -42.76
N LEU A 237 1.71 -33.21 -42.67
CA LEU A 237 2.62 -33.49 -41.54
C LEU A 237 3.84 -32.55 -41.50
N ASN A 238 4.39 -32.18 -42.65
CA ASN A 238 5.54 -31.25 -42.70
C ASN A 238 5.13 -29.80 -42.37
N LEU A 239 3.91 -29.42 -42.73
CA LEU A 239 3.30 -28.13 -42.43
C LEU A 239 3.11 -27.90 -40.91
N SER A 240 2.64 -28.92 -40.18
CA SER A 240 2.47 -28.81 -38.71
C SER A 240 3.81 -28.60 -38.00
N LYS A 241 4.89 -29.26 -38.44
CA LYS A 241 6.23 -29.09 -37.87
C LYS A 241 6.85 -27.71 -38.15
N LEU A 242 6.67 -27.16 -39.36
CA LEU A 242 7.25 -25.87 -39.74
C LEU A 242 6.58 -24.69 -39.01
N SER A 243 5.25 -24.73 -38.91
CA SER A 243 4.46 -23.71 -38.19
C SER A 243 4.78 -23.65 -36.69
N LEU A 244 5.04 -24.79 -36.06
CA LEU A 244 5.48 -24.89 -34.66
C LEU A 244 6.85 -24.23 -34.43
N LYS A 245 7.78 -24.39 -35.36
CA LYS A 245 9.16 -23.85 -35.26
C LYS A 245 9.22 -22.33 -35.43
N VAL A 246 8.38 -21.77 -36.31
CA VAL A 246 8.27 -20.30 -36.50
C VAL A 246 7.54 -19.62 -35.33
N ALA A 247 6.48 -20.24 -34.79
CA ALA A 247 5.73 -19.71 -33.65
C ALA A 247 6.55 -19.64 -32.35
N THR A 248 7.48 -20.58 -32.16
CA THR A 248 8.34 -20.67 -30.97
C THR A 248 9.50 -19.67 -30.99
N LEU A 249 10.09 -19.38 -32.15
CA LEU A 249 11.17 -18.40 -32.30
C LEU A 249 10.69 -16.95 -32.09
N ASN A 250 9.51 -16.59 -32.63
CA ASN A 250 8.95 -15.24 -32.44
C ASN A 250 8.50 -14.99 -30.99
N PHE A 251 8.01 -16.01 -30.30
CA PHE A 251 7.62 -15.97 -28.89
C PHE A 251 8.78 -15.67 -27.94
N TYR A 252 9.97 -16.25 -28.18
CA TYR A 252 11.14 -16.05 -27.32
C TYR A 252 11.65 -14.59 -27.37
N ASN A 253 11.61 -13.98 -28.56
CA ASN A 253 12.10 -12.61 -28.77
C ASN A 253 11.16 -11.54 -28.19
N GLU A 254 9.84 -11.72 -28.26
CA GLU A 254 8.87 -10.78 -27.68
C GLU A 254 8.81 -10.85 -26.15
N GLN A 255 8.86 -12.05 -25.55
CA GLN A 255 8.89 -12.20 -24.09
C GLN A 255 10.08 -11.50 -23.43
N LYS A 256 11.25 -11.57 -24.07
CA LYS A 256 12.50 -10.96 -23.55
C LYS A 256 12.40 -9.43 -23.48
N LYS A 257 11.64 -8.80 -24.39
CA LYS A 257 11.43 -7.34 -24.46
C LYS A 257 10.41 -6.81 -23.45
N ILE A 258 9.39 -7.60 -23.10
CA ILE A 258 8.33 -7.20 -22.16
C ILE A 258 8.79 -7.39 -20.71
N ARG A 259 9.42 -8.52 -20.38
CA ARG A 259 9.88 -8.85 -19.03
C ARG A 259 10.93 -7.88 -18.49
N THR A 260 11.78 -7.35 -19.38
CA THR A 260 12.83 -6.38 -19.04
C THR A 260 12.25 -5.01 -18.66
N LYS A 261 11.16 -4.57 -19.29
CA LYS A 261 10.58 -3.23 -19.07
C LYS A 261 9.73 -3.13 -17.79
N THR A 262 8.98 -4.18 -17.44
CA THR A 262 8.13 -4.20 -16.23
C THR A 262 8.96 -4.40 -14.96
N ASN A 263 10.07 -5.15 -15.03
CA ASN A 263 11.00 -5.30 -13.92
C ASN A 263 11.77 -4.01 -13.63
N ALA A 264 12.16 -3.24 -14.65
CA ALA A 264 12.88 -1.98 -14.49
C ALA A 264 12.08 -0.91 -13.71
N LEU A 265 10.76 -0.81 -13.92
CA LEU A 265 9.89 0.15 -13.22
C LEU A 265 9.65 -0.21 -11.75
N ASN A 266 9.56 -1.50 -11.42
CA ASN A 266 9.45 -1.97 -10.03
C ASN A 266 10.80 -1.88 -9.28
N LEU A 267 11.92 -2.12 -9.97
CA LEU A 267 13.27 -1.91 -9.46
C LEU A 267 13.55 -0.43 -9.14
N LEU A 268 13.05 0.51 -9.94
CA LEU A 268 13.23 1.96 -9.72
C LEU A 268 12.57 2.51 -8.44
N ASN A 269 11.55 1.84 -7.90
CA ASN A 269 10.92 2.25 -6.63
C ASN A 269 11.54 1.55 -5.42
N GLN A 270 12.04 0.32 -5.57
CA GLN A 270 12.83 -0.37 -4.53
C GLN A 270 14.27 0.15 -4.46
N SER A 271 14.82 0.70 -5.55
CA SER A 271 16.17 1.24 -5.61
C SER A 271 16.37 2.51 -4.78
N LYS A 272 15.33 3.32 -4.53
CA LYS A 272 15.47 4.58 -3.75
C LYS A 272 15.93 4.34 -2.31
N LEU A 273 15.35 3.35 -1.65
CA LEU A 273 15.74 2.93 -0.29
C LEU A 273 17.14 2.31 -0.28
N LEU A 274 17.43 1.44 -1.25
CA LEU A 274 18.75 0.83 -1.40
C LEU A 274 19.84 1.87 -1.69
N ILE A 275 19.54 2.92 -2.46
CA ILE A 275 20.46 4.03 -2.72
C ILE A 275 20.73 4.83 -1.43
N ILE A 276 19.70 5.11 -0.62
CA ILE A 276 19.89 5.78 0.68
C ILE A 276 20.75 4.94 1.62
N ILE A 277 20.46 3.63 1.72
CA ILE A 277 21.28 2.70 2.51
C ILE A 277 22.72 2.68 2.00
N LEU A 278 22.92 2.61 0.69
CA LEU A 278 24.24 2.55 0.08
C LEU A 278 25.04 3.83 0.36
N ILE A 279 24.41 5.00 0.23
CA ILE A 279 25.04 6.29 0.53
C ILE A 279 25.45 6.35 2.01
N ILE A 280 24.57 5.98 2.93
CA ILE A 280 24.87 5.99 4.37
C ILE A 280 26.00 5.00 4.69
N ALA A 281 25.94 3.79 4.15
CA ALA A 281 26.95 2.75 4.38
C ALA A 281 28.32 3.15 3.80
N ILE A 282 28.36 3.81 2.64
CA ILE A 282 29.58 4.34 2.05
C ILE A 282 30.16 5.45 2.93
N ILE A 283 29.35 6.44 3.31
CA ILE A 283 29.80 7.54 4.17
C ILE A 283 30.34 6.99 5.50
N ALA A 284 29.57 6.12 6.16
CA ALA A 284 29.96 5.53 7.43
C ALA A 284 31.22 4.65 7.31
N GLY A 285 31.35 3.92 6.20
CA GLY A 285 32.51 3.10 5.88
C GLY A 285 33.79 3.91 5.67
N PHE A 286 33.69 5.05 4.98
CA PHE A 286 34.81 5.99 4.83
C PHE A 286 35.13 6.74 6.13
N SER A 287 34.12 7.08 6.94
CA SER A 287 34.34 7.73 8.23
C SER A 287 34.95 6.81 9.26
N ASN A 288 34.67 5.50 9.20
CA ASN A 288 35.17 4.55 10.17
C ASN A 288 35.39 3.16 9.54
N GLN A 289 36.66 2.76 9.44
CA GLN A 289 37.10 1.47 8.90
C GLN A 289 36.45 0.25 9.58
N TYR A 290 36.00 0.38 10.83
CA TYR A 290 35.35 -0.71 11.56
C TYR A 290 33.90 -0.93 11.16
N PHE A 291 33.28 -0.02 10.40
CA PHE A 291 31.86 -0.11 10.02
C PHE A 291 31.50 -1.42 9.33
N PHE A 292 32.41 -1.95 8.50
CA PHE A 292 32.21 -3.21 7.80
C PHE A 292 32.63 -4.47 8.60
N THR A 293 33.01 -4.31 9.86
CA THR A 293 33.38 -5.47 10.70
C THR A 293 32.15 -6.27 11.13
N GLU A 294 32.33 -7.58 11.22
CA GLU A 294 31.28 -8.53 11.63
C GLU A 294 30.61 -8.11 12.95
N ARG A 295 31.39 -7.64 13.92
CA ARG A 295 30.90 -7.19 15.24
C ARG A 295 29.90 -6.04 15.12
N ILE A 296 30.21 -5.03 14.30
CA ILE A 296 29.33 -3.88 14.13
C ILE A 296 28.04 -4.29 13.41
N TRP A 297 28.13 -5.16 12.39
CA TRP A 297 26.95 -5.67 11.71
C TRP A 297 26.05 -6.54 12.60
N ILE A 298 26.63 -7.39 13.45
CA ILE A 298 25.85 -8.15 14.44
C ILE A 298 25.16 -7.20 15.42
N ASN A 299 25.87 -6.20 15.95
CA ASN A 299 25.29 -5.21 16.85
C ASN A 299 24.19 -4.38 16.16
N LEU A 300 24.38 -4.01 14.89
CA LEU A 300 23.41 -3.27 14.10
C LEU A 300 22.10 -4.06 13.94
N LEU A 301 22.22 -5.36 13.64
CA LEU A 301 21.07 -6.24 13.43
C LEU A 301 20.35 -6.63 14.74
N THR A 302 21.03 -6.55 15.88
CA THR A 302 20.48 -7.00 17.18
C THR A 302 20.02 -5.87 18.09
N ASN A 303 20.65 -4.69 18.05
CA ASN A 303 20.39 -3.60 19.00
C ASN A 303 19.03 -2.91 18.84
N ASN A 304 18.34 -3.08 17.71
CA ASN A 304 17.08 -2.38 17.41
C ASN A 304 15.92 -3.35 17.13
N LEU A 305 16.02 -4.62 17.54
CA LEU A 305 14.97 -5.62 17.28
C LEU A 305 13.67 -5.31 18.03
N ASP A 306 13.74 -4.62 19.16
CA ASP A 306 12.58 -4.08 19.89
C ASP A 306 11.77 -3.11 19.01
N LEU A 307 12.45 -2.18 18.33
CA LEU A 307 11.83 -1.26 17.37
C LEU A 307 11.19 -2.00 16.18
N LEU A 308 11.82 -3.07 15.68
CA LEU A 308 11.26 -3.87 14.57
C LEU A 308 9.90 -4.49 14.94
N LEU A 309 9.80 -5.07 16.13
CA LEU A 309 8.57 -5.71 16.61
C LEU A 309 7.45 -4.68 16.83
N VAL A 310 7.77 -3.54 17.45
CA VAL A 310 6.84 -2.42 17.59
C VAL A 310 6.40 -1.90 16.21
N ALA A 311 7.33 -1.75 15.26
CA ALA A 311 7.03 -1.30 13.92
C ALA A 311 6.14 -2.29 13.15
N PHE A 312 6.29 -3.61 13.35
CA PHE A 312 5.36 -4.59 12.79
C PHE A 312 3.95 -4.45 13.35
N GLY A 313 3.78 -4.26 14.67
CA GLY A 313 2.48 -4.00 15.28
C GLY A 313 1.83 -2.73 14.72
N MET A 314 2.59 -1.64 14.70
CA MET A 314 2.17 -0.36 14.13
C MET A 314 1.86 -0.46 12.63
N THR A 315 2.56 -1.31 11.88
CA THR A 315 2.27 -1.55 10.45
C THR A 315 0.86 -2.07 10.26
N LEU A 316 0.41 -3.01 11.10
CA LEU A 316 -0.96 -3.54 11.01
C LEU A 316 -1.98 -2.43 11.27
N ILE A 317 -1.75 -1.59 12.29
CA ILE A 317 -2.61 -0.45 12.64
C ILE A 317 -2.70 0.54 11.49
N ILE A 318 -1.54 0.98 10.97
CA ILE A 318 -1.45 1.93 9.85
C ILE A 318 -2.11 1.37 8.59
N LEU A 319 -1.97 0.06 8.32
CA LEU A 319 -2.62 -0.55 7.17
C LEU A 319 -4.15 -0.47 7.24
N THR A 320 -4.76 -0.40 8.43
CA THR A 320 -6.20 -0.16 8.60
C THR A 320 -6.58 1.34 8.60
N GLY A 321 -5.63 2.25 8.43
CA GLY A 321 -5.83 3.70 8.49
C GLY A 321 -5.79 4.29 9.91
N GLY A 322 -5.34 3.51 10.91
CA GLY A 322 -5.17 3.96 12.28
C GLY A 322 -3.76 4.48 12.57
N ILE A 323 -3.58 5.09 13.73
CA ILE A 323 -2.28 5.47 14.30
C ILE A 323 -2.32 5.12 15.79
N ASP A 324 -1.20 4.70 16.36
CA ASP A 324 -1.08 4.41 17.80
C ASP A 324 0.14 5.07 18.43
N LEU A 325 -0.08 6.19 19.12
CA LEU A 325 0.98 6.88 19.84
C LEU A 325 1.30 6.24 21.21
N SER A 326 0.49 5.30 21.67
CA SER A 326 0.66 4.71 23.00
C SER A 326 1.70 3.60 23.06
N VAL A 327 2.18 3.07 21.92
CA VAL A 327 3.03 1.86 21.88
C VAL A 327 4.27 1.95 22.77
N GLY A 328 4.93 3.11 22.86
CA GLY A 328 6.07 3.31 23.76
C GLY A 328 5.70 3.26 25.25
N SER A 329 4.54 3.81 25.61
CA SER A 329 4.02 3.77 26.98
C SER A 329 3.45 2.40 27.37
N VAL A 330 2.86 1.66 26.42
CA VAL A 330 2.41 0.28 26.61
C VAL A 330 3.61 -0.63 26.87
N LEU A 331 4.70 -0.43 26.11
CA LEU A 331 5.98 -1.12 26.36
C LEU A 331 6.49 -0.85 27.78
N ALA A 332 6.53 0.42 28.18
CA ALA A 332 7.01 0.80 29.51
C ALA A 332 6.17 0.19 30.63
N PHE A 333 4.84 0.28 30.51
CA PHE A 333 3.92 -0.18 31.55
C PHE A 333 3.87 -1.71 31.64
N ALA A 334 3.72 -2.42 30.52
CA ALA A 334 3.72 -3.88 30.51
C ALA A 334 5.09 -4.43 30.96
N GLY A 335 6.16 -3.74 30.61
CA GLY A 335 7.51 -4.04 31.09
C GLY A 335 7.66 -3.83 32.60
N ALA A 336 7.14 -2.73 33.13
CA ALA A 336 7.15 -2.43 34.56
C ALA A 336 6.35 -3.46 35.37
N VAL A 337 5.18 -3.86 34.88
CA VAL A 337 4.38 -4.95 35.49
C VAL A 337 5.19 -6.25 35.52
N THR A 338 5.79 -6.62 34.39
CA THR A 338 6.59 -7.85 34.27
C THR A 338 7.78 -7.84 35.22
N VAL A 339 8.58 -6.77 35.21
CA VAL A 339 9.77 -6.64 36.07
C VAL A 339 9.38 -6.60 37.54
N LYS A 340 8.30 -5.90 37.93
CA LYS A 340 7.86 -5.88 39.33
C LYS A 340 7.46 -7.27 39.82
N LEU A 341 6.77 -8.07 39.01
CA LEU A 341 6.46 -9.46 39.37
C LEU A 341 7.75 -10.29 39.52
N LEU A 342 8.69 -10.16 38.58
CA LEU A 342 9.97 -10.87 38.65
C LEU A 342 10.78 -10.46 39.89
N THR A 343 10.82 -9.17 40.26
CA THR A 343 11.50 -8.71 41.49
C THR A 343 10.83 -9.18 42.78
N LYS A 344 9.55 -9.56 42.72
CA LYS A 344 8.84 -10.20 43.83
C LYS A 344 8.98 -11.73 43.80
N ASN A 345 9.91 -12.27 43.01
CA ASN A 345 10.17 -13.70 42.85
C ASN A 345 8.99 -14.53 42.33
N TYR A 346 8.06 -13.92 41.59
CA TYR A 346 7.06 -14.69 40.85
C TYR A 346 7.69 -15.45 39.69
N ASN A 347 7.09 -16.57 39.30
CA ASN A 347 7.54 -17.39 38.18
C ASN A 347 7.64 -16.57 36.88
N ILE A 348 8.71 -16.79 36.10
CA ILE A 348 8.96 -16.13 34.82
C ILE A 348 7.80 -16.28 33.84
N TYR A 349 7.24 -17.49 33.69
CA TYR A 349 6.16 -17.75 32.74
C TYR A 349 4.91 -16.96 33.12
N LEU A 350 4.57 -16.93 34.41
CA LEU A 350 3.44 -16.14 34.91
C LEU A 350 3.66 -14.64 34.67
N SER A 351 4.86 -14.15 34.98
CA SER A 351 5.20 -12.74 34.81
C SER A 351 5.10 -12.31 33.33
N LEU A 352 5.59 -13.15 32.41
CA LEU A 352 5.49 -12.93 30.97
C LEU A 352 4.04 -12.99 30.47
N MET A 353 3.23 -13.93 30.96
CA MET A 353 1.82 -14.04 30.58
C MET A 353 1.01 -12.83 31.06
N VAL A 354 1.25 -12.35 32.28
CA VAL A 354 0.59 -11.15 32.82
C VAL A 354 1.02 -9.90 32.05
N GLY A 355 2.30 -9.76 31.73
CA GLY A 355 2.80 -8.67 30.89
C GLY A 355 2.17 -8.66 29.49
N LEU A 356 2.12 -9.83 28.83
CA LEU A 356 1.48 -10.00 27.52
C LEU A 356 -0.01 -9.65 27.59
N GLY A 357 -0.71 -10.18 28.60
CA GLY A 357 -2.11 -9.88 28.85
C GLY A 357 -2.35 -8.39 29.05
N THR A 358 -1.49 -7.72 29.82
CA THR A 358 -1.55 -6.27 30.05
C THR A 358 -1.48 -5.49 28.73
N ALA A 359 -0.49 -5.78 27.88
CA ALA A 359 -0.34 -5.10 26.60
C ALA A 359 -1.51 -5.38 25.63
N MET A 360 -1.99 -6.63 25.59
CA MET A 360 -3.15 -7.01 24.78
C MET A 360 -4.44 -6.35 25.27
N VAL A 361 -4.64 -6.19 26.57
CA VAL A 361 -5.81 -5.51 27.16
C VAL A 361 -5.82 -4.03 26.76
N PHE A 362 -4.69 -3.34 26.80
CA PHE A 362 -4.63 -1.96 26.34
C PHE A 362 -4.79 -1.84 24.82
N GLY A 363 -4.29 -2.80 24.05
CA GLY A 363 -4.60 -2.92 22.63
C GLY A 363 -6.09 -3.13 22.36
N LEU A 364 -6.76 -4.00 23.14
CA LEU A 364 -8.19 -4.25 23.06
C LEU A 364 -8.98 -2.99 23.41
N PHE A 365 -8.62 -2.30 24.49
CA PHE A 365 -9.25 -1.07 24.94
C PHE A 365 -9.20 0.02 23.86
N SER A 366 -7.99 0.29 23.32
CA SER A 366 -7.81 1.23 22.21
C SER A 366 -8.61 0.81 20.98
N GLY A 367 -8.46 -0.44 20.56
CA GLY A 367 -9.14 -0.98 19.38
C GLY A 367 -10.67 -0.96 19.51
N TRP A 368 -11.20 -1.14 20.72
CA TRP A 368 -12.63 -1.09 21.01
C TRP A 368 -13.17 0.34 20.96
N LEU A 369 -12.52 1.29 21.64
CA LEU A 369 -12.88 2.71 21.60
C LEU A 369 -12.86 3.26 20.17
N ILE A 370 -11.85 2.88 19.39
CA ILE A 370 -11.70 3.34 18.01
C ILE A 370 -12.77 2.71 17.10
N SER A 371 -13.01 1.40 17.23
CA SER A 371 -13.84 0.68 16.25
C SER A 371 -15.35 0.67 16.60
N TYR A 372 -15.70 0.67 17.88
CA TYR A 372 -17.08 0.60 18.36
C TYR A 372 -17.60 1.97 18.79
N VAL A 373 -16.83 2.71 19.59
CA VAL A 373 -17.20 4.05 20.05
C VAL A 373 -16.94 5.11 18.96
N LYS A 374 -16.14 4.78 17.94
CA LYS A 374 -15.80 5.64 16.79
C LYS A 374 -15.01 6.90 17.19
N LEU A 375 -14.18 6.80 18.23
CA LEU A 375 -13.25 7.86 18.58
C LEU A 375 -12.08 7.90 17.61
N GLN A 376 -11.51 9.09 17.39
CA GLN A 376 -10.36 9.24 16.50
C GLN A 376 -9.12 8.54 17.09
N PRO A 377 -8.41 7.69 16.32
CA PRO A 377 -7.28 6.89 16.83
C PRO A 377 -6.19 7.68 17.57
N PHE A 378 -5.84 8.84 17.01
CA PHE A 378 -4.82 9.72 17.58
C PHE A 378 -5.19 10.17 19.00
N ILE A 379 -6.45 10.55 19.24
CA ILE A 379 -6.89 11.05 20.56
C ILE A 379 -6.85 9.93 21.58
N VAL A 380 -7.43 8.77 21.25
CA VAL A 380 -7.48 7.61 22.16
C VAL A 380 -6.08 7.20 22.58
N THR A 381 -5.17 7.11 21.62
CA THR A 381 -3.80 6.62 21.85
C THR A 381 -2.91 7.67 22.50
N LEU A 382 -3.14 8.96 22.25
CA LEU A 382 -2.48 10.04 23.00
C LEU A 382 -2.90 10.06 24.47
N VAL A 383 -4.20 9.95 24.76
CA VAL A 383 -4.69 9.88 26.15
C VAL A 383 -4.11 8.65 26.85
N LEU A 384 -4.18 7.49 26.20
CA LEU A 384 -3.62 6.26 26.74
C LEU A 384 -2.11 6.40 26.99
N MET A 385 -1.38 7.07 26.09
CA MET A 385 0.05 7.36 26.26
C MET A 385 0.33 8.10 27.56
N LEU A 386 -0.43 9.17 27.84
CA LEU A 386 -0.26 9.98 29.05
C LEU A 386 -0.60 9.19 30.32
N VAL A 387 -1.72 8.45 30.30
CA VAL A 387 -2.18 7.65 31.44
C VAL A 387 -1.16 6.56 31.77
N LEU A 388 -0.72 5.79 30.78
CA LEU A 388 0.24 4.71 30.99
C LEU A 388 1.61 5.21 31.38
N ARG A 389 2.05 6.37 30.85
CA ARG A 389 3.31 6.97 31.27
C ARG A 389 3.26 7.37 32.75
N GLY A 390 2.19 8.02 33.19
CA GLY A 390 1.96 8.34 34.60
C GLY A 390 1.85 7.09 35.49
N ALA A 391 1.08 6.09 35.05
CA ALA A 391 0.93 4.83 35.77
C ALA A 391 2.27 4.07 35.90
N THR A 392 3.11 4.11 34.87
CA THR A 392 4.46 3.53 34.91
C THR A 392 5.34 4.26 35.93
N SER A 393 5.29 5.59 35.97
CA SER A 393 6.02 6.39 36.97
C SER A 393 5.59 6.06 38.39
N ILE A 394 4.29 5.87 38.64
CA ILE A 394 3.78 5.45 39.95
C ILE A 394 4.27 4.04 40.29
N LEU A 395 4.13 3.09 39.38
CA LEU A 395 4.48 1.68 39.60
C LEU A 395 5.98 1.46 39.85
N LEU A 396 6.83 2.28 39.23
CA LEU A 396 8.28 2.23 39.36
C LEU A 396 8.83 3.28 40.34
N GLU A 397 7.98 4.04 41.02
CA GLU A 397 8.37 5.11 41.95
C GLU A 397 9.34 6.13 41.32
N SER A 398 9.12 6.43 40.04
CA SER A 398 9.96 7.31 39.21
C SER A 398 11.43 6.87 39.07
N LYS A 399 11.77 5.61 39.39
CA LYS A 399 13.13 5.06 39.35
C LYS A 399 13.23 3.90 38.36
N ALA A 400 14.44 3.66 37.86
CA ALA A 400 14.71 2.44 37.09
C ALA A 400 14.68 1.22 38.04
N THR A 401 13.97 0.17 37.63
CA THR A 401 13.98 -1.12 38.34
C THR A 401 14.79 -2.13 37.53
N ALA A 402 15.83 -2.68 38.14
CA ALA A 402 16.68 -3.69 37.53
C ALA A 402 15.94 -5.04 37.43
N LEU A 403 16.21 -5.76 36.35
CA LEU A 403 15.79 -7.15 36.20
C LEU A 403 16.60 -8.03 37.17
N PRO A 404 15.99 -9.02 37.85
CA PRO A 404 16.75 -10.00 38.61
C PRO A 404 17.79 -10.69 37.72
N LYS A 405 18.96 -10.97 38.28
CA LYS A 405 20.11 -11.50 37.54
C LYS A 405 19.74 -12.77 36.78
N ASP A 406 20.26 -12.91 35.55
CA ASP A 406 20.14 -14.08 34.67
C ASP A 406 18.72 -14.43 34.17
N THR A 407 17.67 -13.69 34.57
CA THR A 407 16.26 -14.00 34.25
C THR A 407 15.94 -14.08 32.75
N LEU A 408 16.45 -13.13 31.95
CA LEU A 408 16.22 -13.06 30.50
C LEU A 408 17.51 -13.09 29.69
N GLN A 409 18.63 -13.42 30.34
CA GLN A 409 19.95 -13.34 29.70
C GLN A 409 20.08 -14.31 28.53
N PHE A 410 19.42 -15.47 28.58
CA PHE A 410 19.42 -16.44 27.49
C PHE A 410 18.98 -15.85 26.14
N LEU A 411 18.13 -14.80 26.14
CA LEU A 411 17.67 -14.15 24.92
C LEU A 411 18.78 -13.38 24.19
N THR A 412 19.74 -12.83 24.93
CA THR A 412 20.86 -12.06 24.39
C THR A 412 22.10 -12.92 24.15
N GLN A 413 22.11 -14.17 24.60
CA GLN A 413 23.18 -15.13 24.33
C GLN A 413 23.15 -15.59 22.86
N PRO A 414 24.33 -15.86 22.25
CA PRO A 414 24.43 -16.46 20.92
C PRO A 414 23.70 -17.81 20.85
N PHE A 415 22.98 -18.04 19.74
CA PHE A 415 22.31 -19.32 19.47
C PHE A 415 22.96 -20.06 18.30
N ILE A 416 23.00 -19.44 17.12
CA ILE A 416 23.66 -19.98 15.93
C ILE A 416 24.75 -18.98 15.51
N GLY A 417 26.00 -19.45 15.51
CA GLY A 417 27.17 -18.59 15.34
C GLY A 417 27.22 -17.51 16.43
N LYS A 418 27.43 -16.26 16.03
CA LYS A 418 27.44 -15.10 16.95
C LYS A 418 26.08 -14.40 17.09
N MET A 419 25.03 -14.94 16.46
CA MET A 419 23.73 -14.29 16.41
C MET A 419 22.83 -14.76 17.57
N PRO A 420 22.22 -13.84 18.34
CA PRO A 420 21.47 -14.19 19.54
C PRO A 420 20.06 -14.70 19.24
N TRP A 421 19.41 -15.30 20.26
CA TRP A 421 18.03 -15.80 20.17
C TRP A 421 17.02 -14.74 19.73
N THR A 422 17.16 -13.49 20.19
CA THR A 422 16.29 -12.37 19.80
C THR A 422 16.18 -12.20 18.29
N PHE A 423 17.28 -12.39 17.55
CA PHE A 423 17.29 -12.26 16.09
C PHE A 423 16.42 -13.34 15.42
N PHE A 424 16.56 -14.60 15.84
CA PHE A 424 15.79 -15.70 15.28
C PHE A 424 14.30 -15.59 15.61
N ILE A 425 13.96 -15.15 16.83
CA ILE A 425 12.57 -14.88 17.22
C ILE A 425 11.98 -13.77 16.35
N ALA A 426 12.72 -12.66 16.12
CA ALA A 426 12.26 -11.57 15.26
C ALA A 426 12.05 -12.01 13.81
N ILE A 427 12.97 -12.78 13.23
CA ILE A 427 12.80 -13.33 11.87
C ILE A 427 11.62 -14.29 11.81
N THR A 428 11.44 -15.14 12.83
CA THR A 428 10.29 -16.05 12.89
C THR A 428 8.97 -15.27 12.89
N ILE A 429 8.87 -14.22 13.71
CA ILE A 429 7.70 -13.33 13.74
C ILE A 429 7.48 -12.64 12.39
N TYR A 430 8.56 -12.14 11.75
CA TYR A 430 8.47 -11.57 10.41
C TYR A 430 7.89 -12.57 9.41
N LEU A 431 8.37 -13.81 9.39
CA LEU A 431 7.89 -14.85 8.48
C LEU A 431 6.41 -15.17 8.72
N VAL A 432 6.01 -15.31 9.99
CA VAL A 432 4.60 -15.54 10.36
C VAL A 432 3.72 -14.38 9.88
N LEU A 433 4.11 -13.14 10.15
CA LEU A 433 3.37 -11.96 9.69
C LEU A 433 3.36 -11.84 8.16
N PHE A 434 4.46 -12.15 7.49
CA PHE A 434 4.54 -12.14 6.03
C PHE A 434 3.55 -13.13 5.41
N ILE A 435 3.51 -14.35 5.93
CA ILE A 435 2.58 -15.41 5.51
C ILE A 435 1.13 -14.99 5.78
N LEU A 436 0.86 -14.48 6.99
CA LEU A 436 -0.46 -14.01 7.40
C LEU A 436 -0.98 -12.88 6.51
N MET A 437 -0.10 -11.95 6.13
CA MET A 437 -0.45 -10.80 5.30
C MET A 437 -0.59 -11.16 3.81
N LYS A 438 0.21 -12.10 3.31
CA LYS A 438 0.24 -12.46 1.88
C LYS A 438 -0.78 -13.52 1.50
N TRP A 439 -0.99 -14.53 2.34
CA TRP A 439 -1.74 -15.73 1.97
C TRP A 439 -3.06 -15.90 2.73
N TYR A 440 -3.16 -15.41 3.98
CA TYR A 440 -4.37 -15.59 4.79
C TYR A 440 -5.50 -14.59 4.49
N LYS A 441 -6.74 -15.01 4.75
CA LYS A 441 -7.97 -14.17 4.60
C LYS A 441 -7.89 -12.90 5.46
N TYR A 442 -7.38 -13.04 6.70
CA TYR A 442 -7.26 -11.95 7.65
C TYR A 442 -6.39 -10.80 7.10
N GLY A 443 -5.24 -11.10 6.48
CA GLY A 443 -4.40 -10.09 5.81
C GLY A 443 -5.15 -9.32 4.72
N ARG A 444 -5.91 -10.03 3.87
CA ARG A 444 -6.75 -9.38 2.83
C ARG A 444 -7.82 -8.46 3.43
N HIS A 445 -8.42 -8.84 4.55
CA HIS A 445 -9.39 -7.99 5.25
C HIS A 445 -8.75 -6.72 5.81
N ILE A 446 -7.53 -6.79 6.36
CA ILE A 446 -6.78 -5.61 6.81
C ILE A 446 -6.59 -4.61 5.65
N TYR A 447 -6.08 -5.08 4.51
CA TYR A 447 -5.88 -4.21 3.34
C TYR A 447 -7.19 -3.64 2.79
N ALA A 448 -8.26 -4.44 2.77
CA ALA A 448 -9.58 -3.99 2.31
C ALA A 448 -10.13 -2.88 3.22
N VAL A 449 -10.08 -3.07 4.54
CA VAL A 449 -10.53 -2.08 5.54
C VAL A 449 -9.78 -0.76 5.37
N GLY A 450 -8.46 -0.82 5.23
CA GLY A 450 -7.65 0.38 5.03
C GLY A 450 -7.85 1.07 3.67
N GLY A 451 -8.19 0.32 2.63
CA GLY A 451 -8.47 0.90 1.30
C GLY A 451 -9.80 1.64 1.27
N ASN A 452 -10.87 1.01 1.79
CA ASN A 452 -12.18 1.64 1.95
C ASN A 452 -13.02 0.87 2.99
N ILE A 453 -13.17 1.47 4.17
CA ILE A 453 -13.91 0.87 5.28
C ILE A 453 -15.40 0.68 4.98
N LYS A 454 -16.03 1.61 4.24
CA LYS A 454 -17.46 1.53 3.88
C LYS A 454 -17.73 0.42 2.87
N ALA A 455 -16.90 0.33 1.83
CA ALA A 455 -17.01 -0.75 0.84
C ALA A 455 -16.75 -2.12 1.47
N SER A 456 -15.77 -2.21 2.37
CA SER A 456 -15.47 -3.45 3.09
C SER A 456 -16.65 -3.93 3.94
N TYR A 457 -17.34 -3.02 4.62
CA TYR A 457 -18.53 -3.34 5.40
C TYR A 457 -19.67 -3.86 4.53
N LEU A 458 -19.94 -3.21 3.39
CA LEU A 458 -20.96 -3.66 2.43
C LEU A 458 -20.62 -5.02 1.79
N SER A 459 -19.33 -5.35 1.68
CA SER A 459 -18.84 -6.66 1.23
C SER A 459 -18.83 -7.75 2.33
N GLY A 460 -19.48 -7.50 3.47
CA GLY A 460 -19.65 -8.48 4.55
C GLY A 460 -18.43 -8.66 5.47
N ILE A 461 -17.39 -7.82 5.36
CA ILE A 461 -16.25 -7.88 6.26
C ILE A 461 -16.65 -7.26 7.60
N LYS A 462 -16.39 -7.96 8.71
CA LYS A 462 -16.59 -7.44 10.08
C LYS A 462 -15.54 -6.38 10.41
N THR A 463 -15.65 -5.21 9.80
CA THR A 463 -14.65 -4.12 9.85
C THR A 463 -14.27 -3.74 11.29
N LYS A 464 -15.27 -3.64 12.18
CA LYS A 464 -15.03 -3.35 13.60
C LYS A 464 -14.13 -4.38 14.27
N MET A 465 -14.38 -5.68 14.06
CA MET A 465 -13.56 -6.74 14.64
C MET A 465 -12.16 -6.74 14.07
N VAL A 466 -12.00 -6.53 12.76
CA VAL A 466 -10.68 -6.47 12.10
C VAL A 466 -9.87 -5.29 12.64
N SER A 467 -10.48 -4.10 12.76
CA SER A 467 -9.83 -2.94 13.33
C SER A 467 -9.44 -3.17 14.79
N THR A 468 -10.33 -3.71 15.63
CA THR A 468 -10.00 -4.01 17.04
C THR A 468 -8.89 -5.07 17.17
N SER A 469 -8.95 -6.16 16.41
CA SER A 469 -7.96 -7.24 16.50
C SER A 469 -6.55 -6.79 16.11
N VAL A 470 -6.44 -5.84 15.17
CA VAL A 470 -5.16 -5.25 14.78
C VAL A 470 -4.48 -4.53 15.95
N TYR A 471 -5.21 -3.79 16.78
CA TYR A 471 -4.64 -3.17 17.99
C TYR A 471 -4.24 -4.21 19.05
N VAL A 472 -5.00 -5.30 19.20
CA VAL A 472 -4.64 -6.40 20.11
C VAL A 472 -3.35 -7.09 19.66
N PHE A 473 -3.22 -7.42 18.37
CA PHE A 473 -2.00 -7.99 17.81
C PHE A 473 -0.81 -7.03 17.92
N SER A 474 -1.05 -5.72 17.76
CA SER A 474 -0.02 -4.71 18.01
C SER A 474 0.45 -4.74 19.46
N GLY A 475 -0.47 -4.77 20.43
CA GLY A 475 -0.13 -4.90 21.86
C GLY A 475 0.72 -6.15 22.15
N ALA A 476 0.36 -7.29 21.56
CA ALA A 476 1.17 -8.52 21.68
C ALA A 476 2.59 -8.35 21.12
N LEU A 477 2.73 -7.77 19.92
CA LEU A 477 4.04 -7.52 19.30
C LEU A 477 4.88 -6.49 20.07
N VAL A 478 4.24 -5.44 20.60
CA VAL A 478 4.86 -4.46 21.50
C VAL A 478 5.39 -5.16 22.74
N PHE A 479 4.66 -6.12 23.31
CA PHE A 479 5.14 -6.88 24.46
C PHE A 479 6.34 -7.76 24.14
N VAL A 480 6.37 -8.44 22.99
CA VAL A 480 7.59 -9.17 22.59
C VAL A 480 8.77 -8.20 22.42
N GLY A 481 8.55 -7.02 21.85
CA GLY A 481 9.55 -5.95 21.80
C GLY A 481 9.97 -5.46 23.19
N THR A 482 9.05 -5.45 24.15
CA THR A 482 9.31 -5.11 25.56
C THR A 482 10.26 -6.11 26.20
N ILE A 483 10.06 -7.41 25.97
CA ILE A 483 10.97 -8.46 26.47
C ILE A 483 12.38 -8.23 25.91
N PHE A 484 12.51 -7.91 24.62
CA PHE A 484 13.80 -7.64 23.99
C PHE A 484 14.46 -6.39 24.54
N TYR A 485 13.67 -5.34 24.79
CA TYR A 485 14.13 -4.10 25.38
C TYR A 485 14.70 -4.33 26.79
N ILE A 486 13.96 -5.06 27.64
CA ILE A 486 14.37 -5.35 29.03
C ILE A 486 15.53 -6.34 29.07
N SER A 487 15.57 -7.36 28.21
CA SER A 487 16.71 -8.30 28.16
C SER A 487 18.00 -7.61 27.73
N LYS A 488 17.89 -6.57 26.90
CA LYS A 488 19.03 -5.76 26.43
C LYS A 488 19.54 -4.80 27.51
N LEU A 489 18.64 -4.09 28.19
CA LEU A 489 19.00 -3.06 29.17
C LEU A 489 19.07 -3.56 30.62
N ASN A 490 18.69 -4.81 30.88
CA ASN A 490 18.56 -5.43 32.20
C ASN A 490 17.79 -4.57 33.22
N SER A 491 16.90 -3.71 32.75
CA SER A 491 16.16 -2.76 33.56
C SER A 491 14.97 -2.21 32.77
N ILE A 492 14.01 -1.64 33.51
CA ILE A 492 12.93 -0.84 32.97
C ILE A 492 12.81 0.45 33.79
N ALA A 493 12.56 1.56 33.11
CA ALA A 493 12.39 2.88 33.72
C ALA A 493 11.10 3.55 33.22
N PRO A 494 10.58 4.57 33.92
CA PRO A 494 9.39 5.30 33.45
C PRO A 494 9.54 5.93 32.06
N THR A 495 10.78 6.28 31.70
CA THR A 495 11.15 6.84 30.39
C THR A 495 11.42 5.79 29.32
N SER A 496 11.35 4.50 29.65
CA SER A 496 11.57 3.42 28.69
C SER A 496 10.57 3.52 27.54
N GLY A 497 11.07 3.34 26.33
CA GLY A 497 10.26 3.43 25.12
C GLY A 497 9.77 4.83 24.75
N ASN A 498 10.33 5.90 25.32
CA ASN A 498 10.09 7.26 24.80
C ASN A 498 10.47 7.34 23.32
N GLN A 499 9.63 7.99 22.50
CA GLN A 499 9.82 8.20 21.06
C GLN A 499 9.76 6.93 20.20
N LEU A 500 9.56 5.74 20.78
CA LEU A 500 9.42 4.49 20.01
C LEU A 500 8.26 4.57 19.02
N GLU A 501 7.17 5.25 19.37
CA GLU A 501 6.04 5.49 18.48
C GLU A 501 6.44 6.27 17.22
N LEU A 502 7.26 7.31 17.37
CA LEU A 502 7.73 8.14 16.25
C LEU A 502 8.76 7.38 15.40
N ASP A 503 9.69 6.67 16.03
CA ASP A 503 10.68 5.84 15.34
C ASP A 503 10.02 4.67 14.59
N ALA A 504 8.95 4.08 15.13
CA ALA A 504 8.19 3.04 14.46
C ALA A 504 7.47 3.58 13.22
N ILE A 505 6.80 4.75 13.34
CA ILE A 505 6.17 5.44 12.21
C ILE A 505 7.24 5.79 11.15
N ALA A 506 8.42 6.23 11.57
CA ALA A 506 9.55 6.52 10.68
C ALA A 506 9.95 5.29 9.86
N CYS A 507 10.14 4.14 10.51
CA CYS A 507 10.50 2.90 9.84
C CYS A 507 9.45 2.50 8.79
N ILE A 508 8.17 2.62 9.14
CA ILE A 508 7.06 2.23 8.26
C ILE A 508 6.96 3.18 7.06
N ALA A 509 7.06 4.49 7.30
CA ALA A 509 7.01 5.52 6.27
C ALA A 509 8.23 5.42 5.34
N LEU A 510 9.43 5.24 5.89
CA LEU A 510 10.66 5.01 5.11
C LEU A 510 10.54 3.78 4.22
N GLY A 511 9.99 2.68 4.76
CA GLY A 511 9.71 1.46 4.01
C GLY A 511 8.70 1.64 2.86
N GLY A 512 7.95 2.74 2.82
CA GLY A 512 6.96 3.03 1.79
C GLY A 512 5.61 2.34 2.00
N THR A 513 5.25 2.08 3.26
CA THR A 513 3.88 1.76 3.65
C THR A 513 3.09 3.07 3.79
N SER A 514 1.91 3.14 3.18
CA SER A 514 1.12 4.37 3.16
C SER A 514 0.51 4.63 4.53
N LEU A 515 0.74 5.83 5.06
CA LEU A 515 0.15 6.28 6.33
C LEU A 515 -1.39 6.45 6.25
N LEU A 516 -1.96 6.46 5.04
CA LEU A 516 -3.40 6.52 4.81
C LEU A 516 -4.09 5.15 4.85
N GLY A 517 -3.31 4.05 4.90
CA GLY A 517 -3.83 2.68 4.91
C GLY A 517 -3.98 2.03 3.54
N GLY A 518 -4.30 0.74 3.55
CA GLY A 518 -4.62 -0.06 2.35
C GLY A 518 -3.46 -0.41 1.42
N LYS A 519 -2.27 0.18 1.59
CA LYS A 519 -1.07 -0.09 0.77
C LYS A 519 0.19 -0.15 1.63
N GLY A 520 0.96 -1.24 1.51
CA GLY A 520 2.19 -1.41 2.27
C GLY A 520 2.46 -2.87 2.60
N GLY A 521 3.16 -3.12 3.71
CA GLY A 521 3.31 -4.45 4.27
C GLY A 521 4.53 -4.59 5.17
N VAL A 522 4.59 -5.70 5.92
CA VAL A 522 5.68 -5.96 6.88
C VAL A 522 7.06 -6.07 6.22
N THR A 523 7.17 -6.54 4.98
CA THR A 523 8.46 -6.55 4.25
C THR A 523 8.99 -5.15 3.98
N LYS A 524 8.11 -4.19 3.72
CA LYS A 524 8.48 -2.79 3.55
C LYS A 524 8.96 -2.19 4.88
N THR A 525 8.24 -2.49 5.96
CA THR A 525 8.63 -2.08 7.31
C THR A 525 9.99 -2.65 7.71
N LEU A 526 10.28 -3.91 7.37
CA LEU A 526 11.60 -4.52 7.61
C LEU A 526 12.71 -3.76 6.88
N MET A 527 12.49 -3.37 5.62
CA MET A 527 13.45 -2.56 4.86
C MET A 527 13.64 -1.16 5.47
N GLY A 528 12.56 -0.51 5.88
CA GLY A 528 12.63 0.80 6.54
C GLY A 528 13.31 0.75 7.92
N TRP A 529 13.05 -0.30 8.70
CA TRP A 529 13.78 -0.58 9.94
C TRP A 529 15.28 -0.75 9.69
N PHE A 530 15.65 -1.52 8.66
CA PHE A 530 17.05 -1.70 8.31
C PHE A 530 17.74 -0.38 7.96
N VAL A 531 17.05 0.54 7.27
CA VAL A 531 17.56 1.90 6.99
C VAL A 531 17.77 2.67 8.29
N THR A 532 16.80 2.66 9.19
CA THR A 532 16.90 3.35 10.50
C THR A 532 18.04 2.77 11.35
N CYS A 533 18.26 1.45 11.31
CA CYS A 533 19.38 0.79 11.99
C CYS A 533 20.73 1.22 11.43
N VAL A 534 20.89 1.17 10.10
CA VAL A 534 22.13 1.62 9.43
C VAL A 534 22.40 3.09 9.73
N LEU A 535 21.37 3.95 9.64
CA LEU A 535 21.47 5.37 9.94
C LEU A 535 21.87 5.61 11.40
N SER A 536 21.22 4.95 12.36
CA SER A 536 21.50 5.14 13.79
C SER A 536 22.90 4.64 14.15
N THR A 537 23.33 3.49 13.61
CA THR A 537 24.68 2.97 13.82
C THR A 537 25.74 3.89 13.21
N ALA A 538 25.51 4.39 11.99
CA ALA A 538 26.41 5.33 11.35
C ALA A 538 26.57 6.64 12.16
N MET A 539 25.47 7.25 12.58
CA MET A 539 25.50 8.48 13.39
C MET A 539 26.21 8.27 14.73
N ASN A 540 25.95 7.15 15.40
CA ASN A 540 26.63 6.79 16.65
C ASN A 540 28.13 6.60 16.44
N MET A 541 28.56 5.97 15.34
CA MET A 541 29.98 5.74 15.05
C MET A 541 30.73 7.01 14.67
N ILE A 542 30.06 7.98 14.06
CA ILE A 542 30.60 9.30 13.76
C ILE A 542 30.63 10.19 15.02
N GLY A 543 29.98 9.77 16.11
CA GLY A 543 29.92 10.51 17.37
C GLY A 543 28.92 11.67 17.33
N ILE A 544 27.89 11.59 16.48
CA ILE A 544 26.82 12.60 16.44
C ILE A 544 26.01 12.51 17.73
N ASP A 545 25.89 13.64 18.42
CA ASP A 545 25.10 13.74 19.65
C ASP A 545 23.61 13.39 19.44
N GLY A 546 22.98 12.82 20.48
CA GLY A 546 21.62 12.30 20.42
C GLY A 546 20.56 13.33 20.00
N PHE A 547 20.72 14.61 20.37
CA PHE A 547 19.79 15.66 19.96
C PHE A 547 19.84 15.91 18.44
N TRP A 548 21.04 15.91 17.87
CA TRP A 548 21.22 16.01 16.41
C TRP A 548 20.69 14.79 15.68
N GLN A 549 20.85 13.59 16.25
CA GLN A 549 20.24 12.37 15.69
C GLN A 549 18.71 12.51 15.62
N MET A 550 18.08 13.12 16.62
CA MET A 550 16.64 13.34 16.64
C MET A 550 16.19 14.30 15.52
N ILE A 551 16.95 15.37 15.28
CA ILE A 551 16.71 16.30 14.16
C ILE A 551 16.83 15.57 12.81
N VAL A 552 17.90 14.79 12.63
CA VAL A 552 18.14 14.03 11.39
C VAL A 552 17.03 13.00 11.16
N LYS A 553 16.65 12.22 12.17
CA LYS A 553 15.52 11.29 12.10
C LYS A 553 14.24 12.00 11.69
N GLY A 554 13.93 13.15 12.30
CA GLY A 554 12.76 13.97 11.94
C GLY A 554 12.78 14.45 10.48
N ALA A 555 13.93 14.94 10.01
CA ALA A 555 14.11 15.36 8.62
C ALA A 555 13.94 14.18 7.64
N VAL A 556 14.48 13.02 7.97
CA VAL A 556 14.36 11.79 7.17
C VAL A 556 12.91 11.34 7.05
N ILE A 557 12.13 11.40 8.14
CA ILE A 557 10.67 11.13 8.11
C ILE A 557 9.96 12.10 7.18
N LEU A 558 10.24 13.41 7.32
CA LEU A 558 9.61 14.44 6.48
C LEU A 558 9.92 14.20 4.99
N ILE A 559 11.17 13.89 4.67
CA ILE A 559 11.59 13.57 3.29
C ILE A 559 10.89 12.31 2.79
N ALA A 560 10.77 11.26 3.60
CA ALA A 560 10.08 10.02 3.23
C ALA A 560 8.61 10.29 2.91
N VAL A 561 7.90 11.03 3.77
CA VAL A 561 6.50 11.40 3.58
C VAL A 561 6.31 12.30 2.37
N LEU A 562 7.20 13.28 2.17
CA LEU A 562 7.16 14.15 0.98
C LEU A 562 7.47 13.38 -0.30
N SER A 563 8.30 12.34 -0.23
CA SER A 563 8.65 11.48 -1.36
C SER A 563 7.51 10.53 -1.75
N ASP A 564 6.75 10.02 -0.78
CA ASP A 564 5.50 9.29 -1.04
C ASP A 564 4.44 10.22 -1.69
N LYS A 565 4.41 11.50 -1.29
CA LYS A 565 3.56 12.54 -1.92
C LYS A 565 4.08 13.03 -3.29
N LYS A 566 5.26 12.60 -3.75
CA LYS A 566 5.88 13.09 -4.99
C LYS A 566 5.54 12.22 -6.20
N PHE A 567 4.35 12.49 -6.71
CA PHE A 567 4.25 13.09 -8.06
C PHE A 567 3.49 14.44 -8.06
N ASP A 568 2.86 14.85 -6.95
CA ASP A 568 1.98 16.03 -6.92
C ASP A 568 2.63 17.30 -6.35
N PHE A 569 3.62 17.21 -5.45
CA PHE A 569 4.25 18.39 -4.85
C PHE A 569 5.29 19.06 -5.78
N ILE A 570 6.18 18.28 -6.42
CA ILE A 570 7.18 18.82 -7.38
C ILE A 570 6.50 19.41 -8.62
N SER A 571 5.42 18.80 -9.12
CA SER A 571 4.68 19.38 -10.26
C SER A 571 3.98 20.69 -9.87
N LYS A 572 3.49 20.80 -8.63
CA LYS A 572 2.85 22.02 -8.12
C LYS A 572 3.86 23.15 -7.93
N THR A 573 5.04 22.89 -7.36
CA THR A 573 6.07 23.93 -7.19
C THR A 573 6.72 24.32 -8.51
N LYS A 574 6.95 23.38 -9.43
CA LYS A 574 7.44 23.67 -10.78
C LYS A 574 6.45 24.52 -11.59
N ASN A 575 5.15 24.25 -11.47
CA ASN A 575 4.11 25.09 -12.09
C ASN A 575 3.96 26.46 -11.41
N LEU A 576 4.21 26.56 -10.10
CA LEU A 576 4.18 27.84 -9.38
C LEU A 576 5.37 28.72 -9.78
N PHE A 577 6.57 28.15 -9.88
CA PHE A 577 7.76 28.85 -10.37
C PHE A 577 7.65 29.22 -11.85
N MET A 578 7.10 28.36 -12.70
CA MET A 578 6.81 28.73 -14.10
C MET A 578 5.73 29.82 -14.20
N HIS A 579 4.73 29.85 -13.30
CA HIS A 579 3.76 30.95 -13.28
C HIS A 579 4.32 32.28 -12.79
N LEU A 580 5.33 32.25 -11.90
CA LEU A 580 6.05 33.44 -11.44
C LEU A 580 7.04 33.94 -12.50
N ALA A 581 7.75 33.03 -13.19
CA ALA A 581 8.66 33.35 -14.29
C ALA A 581 7.94 33.78 -15.58
N TYR A 582 6.62 33.56 -15.69
CA TYR A 582 5.78 34.08 -16.78
C TYR A 582 5.11 35.43 -16.43
N ARG A 583 5.32 35.92 -15.20
CA ARG A 583 4.81 37.21 -14.70
C ARG A 583 5.89 38.27 -14.50
N ILE A 584 7.16 37.88 -14.61
CA ILE A 584 8.31 38.76 -14.87
C ILE A 584 8.54 38.70 -16.37
#